data_AF-A0ABD1EKT1-F1
#
_entry.id   AF-A0ABD1EKT1-F1
#
_cell.length_a   1.000
_cell.length_b   1.000
_cell.length_c   1.000
_cell.angle_alpha   90.00
_cell.angle_beta   90.00
_cell.angle_gamma   90.00
#
_symmetry.space_group_name_H-M   'P 1'
#
loop_
_entity.id
_entity.type
_entity.pdbx_description
1 polymer ?
#
loop_
_entity_poly.entity_id
_entity_poly.type
_entity_poly.pdbx_seq_one_letter_code
_entity_poly.pdbx_strand_id
1 'polypeptide(L)'
;MKYSTPDHSCIQEIDNVHSSIEKVLSKAEYYSPVSLLPLLRKVSTQKPYKILSMAPADFFDLKSCSSFYNYKVIPFVKVNALEFSSKNIFNLKYKLSHSLESEWITAEIRNHVAIRIPYSQKMRTPKYKDKSGGLTNEKIKAIKSMIKWMPKLDQDYFNTIIN
;
A
#
# COMPACT_ATOMS: atom_id res chain seq x y z
N MET A 1 19.56 29.83 -16.34
CA MET A 1 19.17 28.96 -15.22
C MET A 1 17.69 29.14 -14.96
N LYS A 2 16.85 28.13 -15.22
CA LYS A 2 15.44 28.17 -14.83
C LYS A 2 15.36 27.76 -13.37
N TYR A 3 14.87 28.66 -12.53
CA TYR A 3 14.61 28.45 -11.11
C TYR A 3 13.40 27.53 -10.96
N SER A 4 13.61 26.22 -11.06
CA SER A 4 12.66 25.26 -10.52
C SER A 4 12.93 25.20 -9.02
N THR A 5 12.00 25.71 -8.22
CA THR A 5 12.06 25.56 -6.77
C THR A 5 12.06 24.07 -6.42
N PRO A 6 12.95 23.58 -5.53
CA PRO A 6 13.25 22.15 -5.40
C PRO A 6 12.11 21.28 -4.87
N ASP A 7 11.01 21.88 -4.38
CA ASP A 7 9.99 21.18 -3.60
C ASP A 7 8.65 20.94 -4.32
N HIS A 8 8.51 21.38 -5.58
CA HIS A 8 7.25 21.23 -6.32
C HIS A 8 7.27 20.18 -7.42
N SER A 9 8.43 19.63 -7.78
CA SER A 9 8.54 18.68 -8.90
C SER A 9 7.71 17.42 -8.66
N CYS A 10 7.80 16.80 -7.49
CA CYS A 10 7.08 15.57 -7.20
C CYS A 10 5.55 15.75 -7.15
N ILE A 11 5.07 16.86 -6.59
CA ILE A 11 3.63 17.17 -6.54
C ILE A 11 3.10 17.41 -7.96
N GLN A 12 3.82 18.20 -8.76
CA GLN A 12 3.47 18.45 -10.15
C GLN A 12 3.45 17.18 -11.01
N GLU A 13 4.35 16.24 -10.75
CA GLU A 13 4.34 14.93 -11.43
C GLU A 13 3.08 14.12 -11.10
N ILE A 14 2.67 14.09 -9.83
CA ILE A 14 1.45 13.40 -9.39
C ILE A 14 0.21 14.06 -10.01
N ASP A 15 0.13 15.39 -9.96
CA ASP A 15 -0.99 16.15 -10.52
C ASP A 15 -1.12 15.95 -12.04
N ASN A 16 0.01 15.87 -12.74
CA ASN A 16 0.03 15.58 -14.17
C ASN A 16 -0.46 14.15 -14.47
N VAL A 17 -0.08 13.17 -13.64
CA VAL A 17 -0.58 11.79 -13.74
C VAL A 17 -2.09 11.75 -13.51
N HIS A 18 -2.60 12.39 -12.46
CA HIS A 18 -4.04 12.47 -12.19
C HIS A 18 -4.81 13.11 -13.36
N SER A 19 -4.34 14.26 -13.83
CA SER A 19 -4.93 14.98 -14.97
C SER A 19 -4.98 14.10 -16.23
N SER A 20 -3.95 13.29 -16.46
CA SER A 20 -3.89 12.38 -17.61
C SER A 20 -4.90 11.24 -17.48
N ILE A 21 -5.04 10.67 -16.28
CA ILE A 21 -6.04 9.63 -15.99
C ILE A 21 -7.45 10.19 -16.20
N GLU A 22 -7.76 11.35 -15.62
CA GLU A 22 -9.07 12.00 -15.75
C GLU A 22 -9.45 12.31 -17.21
N LYS A 23 -8.50 12.75 -18.04
CA LYS A 23 -8.73 12.99 -19.47
C LYS A 23 -9.14 11.74 -20.24
N VAL A 24 -8.66 10.57 -19.85
CA VAL A 24 -9.05 9.30 -20.47
C VAL A 24 -10.38 8.81 -19.90
N LEU A 25 -10.55 8.87 -18.58
CA LEU A 25 -11.78 8.42 -17.92
C LEU A 25 -12.99 9.29 -18.27
N SER A 26 -12.80 10.59 -18.56
CA SER A 26 -13.89 11.47 -19.03
C SER A 26 -14.44 11.09 -20.41
N LYS A 27 -13.72 10.29 -21.19
CA LYS A 27 -14.11 9.86 -22.54
C LYS A 27 -14.54 8.39 -22.61
N ALA A 28 -14.42 7.66 -21.50
CA ALA A 28 -14.66 6.23 -21.47
C ALA A 28 -15.59 5.88 -20.32
N GLU A 29 -16.66 5.17 -20.64
CA GLU A 29 -17.50 4.54 -19.64
C GLU A 29 -16.83 3.27 -19.13
N TYR A 30 -16.79 3.10 -17.81
CA TYR A 30 -16.27 1.91 -17.16
C TYR A 30 -17.20 1.55 -16.00
N TYR A 31 -17.55 0.28 -15.88
CA TYR A 31 -18.55 -0.18 -14.92
C TYR A 31 -17.95 -1.15 -13.88
N SER A 32 -16.87 -1.85 -14.24
CA SER A 32 -16.13 -2.74 -13.33
C SER A 32 -14.66 -2.35 -13.16
N PRO A 33 -14.01 -2.79 -12.06
CA PRO A 33 -12.56 -2.69 -11.92
C PRO A 33 -11.78 -3.36 -13.06
N VAL A 34 -12.36 -4.39 -13.70
CA VAL A 34 -11.72 -5.10 -14.82
C VAL A 34 -11.66 -4.20 -16.05
N SER A 35 -12.72 -3.43 -16.32
CA SER A 35 -12.75 -2.46 -17.43
C SER A 35 -11.83 -1.25 -17.21
N LEU A 36 -11.52 -0.91 -15.96
CA LEU A 36 -10.59 0.16 -15.62
C LEU A 36 -9.13 -0.16 -16.00
N LEU A 37 -8.69 -1.41 -15.85
CA LEU A 37 -7.32 -1.85 -16.15
C LEU A 37 -6.85 -1.50 -17.57
N PRO A 38 -7.57 -1.88 -18.65
CA PRO A 38 -7.17 -1.52 -20.00
C PRO A 38 -7.28 -0.01 -20.27
N LEU A 39 -8.14 0.73 -19.57
CA LEU A 39 -8.22 2.19 -19.68
C LEU A 39 -6.98 2.86 -19.10
N LEU A 40 -6.50 2.41 -17.93
CA LEU A 40 -5.29 2.93 -17.31
C LEU A 40 -4.05 2.71 -18.18
N ARG A 41 -3.99 1.60 -18.94
CA ARG A 41 -2.90 1.36 -19.91
C ARG A 41 -2.91 2.33 -21.09
N LYS A 42 -4.07 2.92 -21.41
CA LYS A 42 -4.21 3.91 -22.51
C LYS A 42 -3.87 5.34 -22.10
N VAL A 43 -3.70 5.61 -20.80
CA VAL A 43 -3.44 6.98 -20.29
C VAL A 43 -2.14 7.57 -20.82
N SER A 44 -1.10 6.75 -20.92
CA SER A 44 0.21 7.18 -21.43
C SER A 44 0.65 6.25 -22.56
N THR A 45 0.63 6.76 -23.79
CA THR A 45 1.07 6.01 -24.98
C THR A 45 2.58 5.91 -25.08
N GLN A 46 3.31 6.93 -24.60
CA GLN A 46 4.78 6.96 -24.65
C GLN A 46 5.42 6.14 -23.53
N LYS A 47 4.83 6.15 -22.33
CA LYS A 47 5.30 5.38 -21.17
C LYS A 47 4.09 4.74 -20.47
N PRO A 48 3.60 3.59 -20.96
CA PRO A 48 2.44 2.94 -20.37
C PRO A 48 2.64 2.66 -18.88
N TYR A 49 1.60 2.88 -18.09
CA TYR A 49 1.67 2.58 -16.66
C TYR A 49 1.89 1.09 -16.43
N LYS A 50 2.82 0.77 -15.54
CA LYS A 50 2.99 -0.57 -14.98
C LYS A 50 1.96 -0.73 -13.87
N ILE A 51 0.92 -1.50 -14.13
CA ILE A 51 -0.09 -1.82 -13.13
C ILE A 51 0.50 -2.89 -12.21
N LEU A 52 0.71 -2.53 -10.94
CA LEU A 52 1.13 -3.46 -9.90
C LEU A 52 -0.13 -4.02 -9.22
N SER A 53 -0.39 -5.31 -9.41
CA SER A 53 -1.41 -6.02 -8.66
C SER A 53 -0.75 -6.67 -7.46
N MET A 54 -1.01 -6.16 -6.26
CA MET A 54 -0.45 -6.73 -5.04
C MET A 54 -1.18 -8.02 -4.66
N ALA A 55 -0.44 -9.10 -4.48
CA ALA A 55 -0.93 -10.32 -3.84
C ALA A 55 -0.98 -10.13 -2.31
N PRO A 56 -1.77 -10.92 -1.56
CA PRO A 56 -1.77 -10.87 -0.09
C PRO A 56 -0.38 -11.03 0.52
N ALA A 57 0.54 -11.74 -0.15
CA ALA A 57 1.92 -11.93 0.28
C ALA A 57 2.80 -10.68 0.11
N ASP A 58 2.43 -9.74 -0.77
CA ASP A 58 3.18 -8.50 -1.01
C ASP A 58 2.91 -7.44 0.08
N PHE A 59 1.90 -7.67 0.93
CA PHE A 59 1.60 -6.79 2.04
C PHE A 59 2.47 -7.15 3.25
N PHE A 60 3.27 -6.19 3.69
CA PHE A 60 4.06 -6.34 4.91
C PHE A 60 3.17 -6.26 6.15
N ASP A 61 3.12 -7.34 6.94
CA ASP A 61 2.49 -7.33 8.27
C ASP A 61 3.43 -6.68 9.31
N LEU A 62 3.53 -5.35 9.23
CA LEU A 62 4.37 -4.56 10.13
C LEU A 62 3.93 -4.70 11.60
N LYS A 63 2.65 -4.98 11.85
CA LYS A 63 2.12 -5.12 13.20
C LYS A 63 2.60 -6.41 13.86
N SER A 64 2.46 -7.55 13.18
CA SER A 64 3.01 -8.81 13.69
C SER A 64 4.54 -8.74 13.76
N CYS A 65 5.19 -8.15 12.75
CA CYS A 65 6.64 -7.91 12.78
C CYS A 65 7.06 -7.10 14.01
N SER A 66 6.33 -6.04 14.36
CA SER A 66 6.68 -5.18 15.51
C SER A 66 6.68 -5.92 16.85
N SER A 67 5.90 -7.00 16.99
CA SER A 67 5.84 -7.77 18.24
C SER A 67 7.11 -8.59 18.52
N PHE A 68 7.91 -8.89 17.48
CA PHE A 68 9.18 -9.61 17.64
C PHE A 68 10.32 -8.72 18.15
N TYR A 69 10.10 -7.41 18.23
CA TYR A 69 11.12 -6.42 18.53
C TYR A 69 10.76 -5.60 19.76
N ASN A 70 11.75 -5.30 20.59
CA ASN A 70 11.59 -4.47 21.79
C ASN A 70 12.06 -3.04 21.53
N TYR A 71 11.21 -2.26 20.85
CA TYR A 71 11.48 -0.86 20.56
C TYR A 71 11.48 0.05 21.81
N LYS A 72 10.98 -0.42 22.96
CA LYS A 72 10.95 0.38 24.19
C LYS A 72 12.31 0.58 24.84
N VAL A 73 13.31 -0.24 24.47
CA VAL A 73 14.68 -0.16 25.00
C VAL A 73 15.35 1.16 24.61
N ILE A 74 14.99 1.70 23.44
CA ILE A 74 15.60 2.91 22.91
C ILE A 74 14.64 4.08 23.11
N PRO A 75 15.04 5.12 23.87
CA PRO A 75 14.22 6.31 24.06
C PRO A 75 14.31 7.20 22.81
N PHE A 76 13.64 6.83 21.71
CA PHE A 76 13.77 7.46 20.39
C PHE A 76 13.63 8.99 20.37
N VAL A 77 12.84 9.56 21.29
CA VAL A 77 12.63 11.02 21.41
C VAL A 77 13.90 11.74 21.91
N LYS A 78 14.78 11.04 22.63
CA LYS A 78 15.99 11.60 23.24
C LYS A 78 17.28 11.18 22.52
N VAL A 79 17.17 10.38 21.45
CA VAL A 79 18.34 9.90 20.72
C VAL A 79 18.77 10.93 19.71
N ASN A 80 20.05 11.28 19.74
CA ASN A 80 20.65 12.20 18.79
C ASN A 80 21.37 11.46 17.65
N ALA A 81 21.91 10.27 17.91
CA ALA A 81 22.58 9.46 16.90
C ALA A 81 22.31 7.97 17.09
N LEU A 82 22.16 7.26 15.97
CA LEU A 82 22.01 5.80 15.88
C LEU A 82 23.10 5.25 14.95
N GLU A 83 23.76 4.19 15.38
CA GLU A 83 24.72 3.45 14.58
C GLU A 83 24.21 2.02 14.38
N PHE A 84 24.16 1.61 13.10
CA PHE A 84 23.77 0.28 12.68
C PHE A 84 25.01 -0.48 12.20
N SER A 85 25.18 -1.72 12.64
CA SER A 85 26.21 -2.61 12.07
C SER A 85 25.62 -3.44 10.94
N SER A 86 26.28 -3.44 9.78
CA SER A 86 25.88 -4.30 8.65
C SER A 86 25.94 -5.80 8.98
N LYS A 87 26.77 -6.19 9.96
CA LYS A 87 26.92 -7.59 10.40
C LYS A 87 25.83 -8.02 11.39
N ASN A 88 25.29 -7.09 12.16
CA ASN A 88 24.20 -7.36 13.09
C ASN A 88 23.25 -6.16 13.18
N ILE A 89 22.15 -6.25 12.42
CA ILE A 89 21.12 -5.21 12.32
C ILE A 89 20.32 -5.07 13.63
N PHE A 90 20.31 -6.11 14.48
CA PHE A 90 19.54 -6.14 15.72
C PHE A 90 20.26 -5.54 16.91
N ASN A 91 21.59 -5.40 16.83
CA ASN A 91 22.40 -4.72 17.82
C ASN A 91 22.66 -3.30 17.34
N LEU A 92 21.94 -2.35 17.94
CA LEU A 92 22.15 -0.94 17.69
C LEU A 92 23.03 -0.32 18.76
N LYS A 93 23.75 0.73 18.36
CA LYS A 93 24.32 1.67 19.32
C LYS A 93 23.62 3.00 19.18
N TYR A 94 23.35 3.64 20.32
CA TYR A 94 22.73 4.96 20.33
C TYR A 94 23.44 5.91 21.28
N LYS A 95 23.30 7.21 20.99
CA LYS A 95 23.87 8.30 21.78
C LYS A 95 22.80 9.34 22.08
N LEU A 96 22.73 9.79 23.33
CA LEU A 96 21.75 10.77 23.81
C LEU A 96 22.25 12.22 23.71
N SER A 97 23.57 12.41 23.62
CA SER A 97 24.21 13.74 23.64
C SER A 97 25.17 13.89 22.45
N HIS A 98 25.39 15.13 21.99
CA HIS A 98 26.34 15.40 20.89
C HIS A 98 27.81 15.36 21.33
N SER A 99 28.10 15.47 22.63
CA SER A 99 29.46 15.59 23.17
C SER A 99 30.34 14.39 22.82
N LEU A 100 31.57 14.63 22.38
CA LEU A 100 32.52 13.60 21.93
C LEU A 100 32.78 12.50 22.98
N GLU A 101 32.70 12.84 24.27
CA GLU A 101 32.89 11.94 25.42
C GLU A 101 31.66 11.07 25.76
N SER A 102 30.50 11.31 25.14
CA SER A 102 29.30 10.54 25.51
C SER A 102 29.43 9.11 24.99
N GLU A 103 29.27 8.15 25.90
CA GLU A 103 29.38 6.73 25.61
C GLU A 103 28.26 6.25 24.68
N TRP A 104 28.63 5.36 23.77
CA TRP A 104 27.69 4.67 22.90
C TRP A 104 27.04 3.52 23.67
N ILE A 105 25.73 3.63 23.89
CA ILE A 105 24.97 2.60 24.58
C ILE A 105 24.56 1.55 23.54
N THR A 106 24.95 0.30 23.78
CA THR A 106 24.55 -0.82 22.92
C THR A 106 23.21 -1.38 23.40
N ALA A 107 22.25 -1.52 22.50
CA ALA A 107 20.95 -2.12 22.75
C ALA A 107 20.65 -3.20 21.72
N GLU A 108 20.20 -4.36 22.19
CA GLU A 108 19.67 -5.42 21.34
C GLU A 108 18.14 -5.26 21.24
N ILE A 109 17.66 -5.12 20.01
CA ILE A 109 16.23 -4.86 19.73
C ILE A 109 15.45 -6.18 19.61
N ARG A 110 16.12 -7.32 19.44
CA ARG A 110 15.46 -8.61 19.25
C ARG A 110 15.00 -9.18 20.59
N ASN A 111 13.72 -9.56 20.71
CA ASN A 111 13.26 -10.32 21.87
C ASN A 111 13.77 -11.77 21.78
N HIS A 112 14.43 -12.27 22.83
CA HIS A 112 14.87 -13.67 22.90
C HIS A 112 13.71 -14.68 22.93
N VAL A 113 12.52 -14.25 23.36
CA VAL A 113 11.28 -15.04 23.32
C VAL A 113 10.55 -14.78 22.00
N ALA A 114 11.23 -14.97 20.88
CA ALA A 114 10.57 -15.00 19.59
C ALA A 114 9.84 -16.33 19.46
N ILE A 115 8.63 -16.43 20.03
CA ILE A 115 7.69 -17.48 19.65
C ILE A 115 7.52 -17.31 18.15
N ARG A 116 8.08 -18.22 17.34
CA ARG A 116 7.77 -18.29 15.91
C ARG A 116 6.29 -18.61 15.80
N ILE A 117 5.45 -17.59 15.85
CA ILE A 117 4.08 -17.70 15.39
C ILE A 117 4.24 -18.03 13.90
N PRO A 118 3.76 -19.21 13.43
CA PRO A 118 3.86 -19.55 12.03
C PRO A 118 3.27 -18.39 11.24
N TYR A 119 4.03 -17.92 10.25
CA TYR A 119 3.65 -16.83 9.38
C TYR A 119 2.27 -17.11 8.81
N SER A 120 1.24 -16.48 9.39
CA SER A 120 -0.08 -16.47 8.80
C SER A 120 0.03 -15.54 7.60
N GLN A 121 0.28 -16.12 6.41
CA GLN A 121 0.17 -15.45 5.10
C GLN A 121 -1.19 -14.77 4.89
N LYS A 122 -2.16 -15.06 5.73
CA LYS A 122 -3.42 -14.33 5.76
C LYS A 122 -3.18 -13.07 6.56
N MET A 123 -3.02 -11.95 5.84
CA MET A 123 -3.44 -10.66 6.37
C MET A 123 -4.74 -10.88 7.13
N ARG A 124 -4.89 -10.29 8.32
CA ARG A 124 -6.25 -10.06 8.80
C ARG A 124 -6.88 -9.25 7.69
N THR A 125 -7.82 -9.86 6.96
CA THR A 125 -8.68 -9.12 6.06
C THR A 125 -9.10 -7.89 6.87
N PRO A 126 -9.00 -6.67 6.31
CA PRO A 126 -9.65 -5.54 6.96
C PRO A 126 -11.01 -6.06 7.39
N LYS A 127 -11.45 -5.75 8.62
CA LYS A 127 -12.82 -6.00 9.03
C LYS A 127 -13.73 -5.11 8.18
N TYR A 128 -13.78 -5.38 6.88
CA TYR A 128 -14.99 -5.35 6.15
C TYR A 128 -15.93 -6.16 7.02
N LYS A 129 -17.02 -5.55 7.49
CA LYS A 129 -18.20 -6.35 7.71
C LYS A 129 -18.29 -7.19 6.45
N ASP A 130 -18.13 -8.51 6.56
CA ASP A 130 -18.59 -9.37 5.51
C ASP A 130 -19.94 -8.77 5.15
N LYS A 131 -20.11 -8.36 3.89
CA LYS A 131 -21.46 -8.35 3.35
C LYS A 131 -21.79 -9.84 3.26
N SER A 132 -22.04 -10.45 4.41
CA SER A 132 -22.53 -11.80 4.59
C SER A 132 -23.99 -11.88 4.15
N GLY A 133 -24.61 -10.74 3.83
CA GLY A 133 -25.64 -10.69 2.82
C GLY A 133 -25.00 -10.55 1.45
N GLY A 134 -25.24 -11.51 0.56
CA GLY A 134 -25.10 -11.30 -0.88
C GLY A 134 -25.77 -9.99 -1.32
N LEU A 135 -25.59 -9.59 -2.58
CA LEU A 135 -26.21 -8.36 -3.06
C LEU A 135 -27.71 -8.37 -2.72
N THR A 136 -28.21 -7.27 -2.14
CA THR A 136 -29.64 -7.16 -1.87
C THR A 136 -30.42 -7.34 -3.17
N ASN A 137 -31.61 -7.95 -3.11
CA ASN A 137 -32.42 -8.20 -4.30
C ASN A 137 -32.64 -6.93 -5.14
N GLU A 138 -32.74 -5.77 -4.48
CA GLU A 138 -32.79 -4.46 -5.13
C GLU A 138 -31.54 -4.14 -5.96
N LYS A 139 -30.34 -4.38 -5.42
CA LYS A 139 -29.07 -4.19 -6.13
C LYS A 139 -28.92 -5.17 -7.29
N ILE A 140 -29.32 -6.42 -7.09
CA ILE A 140 -29.32 -7.41 -8.18
C ILE A 140 -30.25 -6.95 -9.31
N LYS A 141 -31.46 -6.49 -8.98
CA LYS A 141 -32.42 -5.97 -9.97
C LYS A 141 -31.88 -4.74 -10.69
N ALA A 142 -31.27 -3.82 -9.97
CA ALA A 142 -30.63 -2.63 -10.54
C ALA A 142 -29.50 -3.01 -11.51
N ILE A 143 -28.58 -3.88 -11.10
CA ILE A 143 -27.47 -4.31 -11.97
C ILE A 143 -28.01 -5.05 -13.19
N LYS A 144 -28.97 -5.98 -13.03
CA LYS A 144 -29.63 -6.66 -14.17
C LYS A 144 -30.27 -5.69 -15.16
N SER A 145 -30.86 -4.59 -14.68
CA SER A 145 -31.43 -3.55 -15.55
C SER A 145 -30.36 -2.80 -16.36
N MET A 146 -29.16 -2.67 -15.81
CA MET A 146 -28.03 -1.97 -16.42
C MET A 146 -27.16 -2.86 -17.32
N ILE A 147 -27.07 -4.17 -17.04
CA ILE A 147 -26.20 -5.13 -17.76
C ILE A 147 -26.36 -5.04 -19.28
N LYS A 148 -27.59 -4.84 -19.79
CA LYS A 148 -27.84 -4.74 -21.23
C LYS A 148 -27.15 -3.54 -21.91
N TRP A 149 -26.80 -2.51 -21.14
CA TRP A 149 -26.11 -1.31 -21.62
C TRP A 149 -24.60 -1.37 -21.41
N MET A 150 -24.12 -2.37 -20.65
CA MET A 150 -22.70 -2.49 -20.33
C MET A 150 -21.91 -3.18 -21.46
N PRO A 151 -20.62 -2.87 -21.61
CA PRO A 151 -19.72 -3.66 -22.44
C PRO A 151 -19.64 -5.11 -21.99
N LYS A 152 -19.40 -6.04 -22.93
CA LYS A 152 -19.39 -7.49 -22.67
C LYS A 152 -18.48 -7.91 -21.49
N LEU A 153 -17.30 -7.29 -21.38
CA LEU A 153 -16.35 -7.53 -20.29
C LEU A 153 -16.92 -7.17 -18.91
N ASP A 154 -17.70 -6.09 -18.82
CA ASP A 154 -18.38 -5.71 -17.59
C ASP A 154 -19.59 -6.61 -17.29
N GLN A 155 -20.31 -7.04 -18.34
CA GLN A 155 -21.39 -8.02 -18.19
C GLN A 155 -20.87 -9.32 -17.57
N ASP A 156 -19.77 -9.86 -18.11
CA ASP A 156 -19.15 -11.08 -17.60
C ASP A 156 -18.75 -10.92 -16.13
N TYR A 157 -18.13 -9.78 -15.76
CA TYR A 157 -17.78 -9.48 -14.38
C TYR A 157 -19.00 -9.46 -13.46
N PHE A 158 -20.06 -8.72 -13.80
CA PHE A 158 -21.25 -8.65 -12.94
C PHE A 158 -22.02 -9.96 -12.88
N ASN A 159 -22.01 -10.76 -13.94
CA ASN A 159 -22.58 -12.10 -13.92
C ASN A 159 -21.87 -13.02 -12.91
N THR A 160 -20.54 -12.90 -12.74
CA THR A 160 -19.81 -13.66 -11.70
C THR A 160 -20.12 -13.22 -10.26
N ILE A 161 -20.65 -12.00 -10.08
CA ILE A 161 -20.99 -11.44 -8.76
C ILE A 161 -22.44 -11.72 -8.38
N ILE A 162 -23.32 -11.79 -9.38
CA ILE A 162 -24.76 -12.04 -9.19
C ILE A 162 -25.04 -13.53 -8.95
N ASN A 163 -24.26 -14.41 -9.59
CA ASN A 163 -24.34 -15.87 -9.40
C ASN A 163 -23.64 -16.30 -8.11
#